data_AF-A0A2V6LQW6-F1
#
_entry.id   AF-A0A2V6LQW6-F1
#
_cell.length_a   1.000
_cell.length_b   1.000
_cell.length_c   1.000
_cell.angle_alpha   90.00
_cell.angle_beta   90.00
_cell.angle_gamma   90.00
#
_symmetry.space_group_name_H-M   'P 1'
#
loop_
_entity.id
_entity.type
_entity.pdbx_description
1 polymer ?
#
loop_
_entity_poly.entity_id
_entity_poly.type
_entity_poly.pdbx_seq_one_letter_code
_entity_poly.pdbx_strand_id
1 'polypeptide(L)'
;MKPFTVAGLPPDELNSFISGTHSDPFRILGPHRMGDDLAIRAFRPDARKIDIVQNGQTPVEAEKIHRDGFFQAKIPNATRELDYHLRVTNWDGSQYAMRDPYQYGPIMGEVDLHLFNEGQHWQLYEKFGAHMRKIGDAAGVYFSVWAPNAQRVSVVGDFNGWDGRVNPMRKLLGSGVWELFLPGVKEGAH
;
A
#
# COMPACT_ATOMS: atom_id res chain seq x y z
N MET A 1 0.55 -18.58 19.82
CA MET A 1 0.58 -18.87 18.36
C MET A 1 1.82 -18.18 17.81
N LYS A 2 2.84 -18.93 17.34
CA LYS A 2 4.07 -18.31 16.84
C LYS A 2 3.75 -17.50 15.57
N PRO A 3 4.20 -16.24 15.45
CA PRO A 3 3.99 -15.48 14.23
C PRO A 3 4.71 -16.20 13.09
N PHE A 4 4.00 -16.40 11.98
CA PHE A 4 4.56 -17.01 10.78
C PHE A 4 5.66 -16.10 10.24
N THR A 5 6.91 -16.48 10.49
CA THR A 5 8.07 -15.88 9.82
C THR A 5 8.05 -16.34 8.37
N VAL A 6 7.43 -15.57 7.48
CA VAL A 6 7.47 -15.85 6.04
C VAL A 6 8.87 -15.49 5.53
N ALA A 7 9.69 -16.52 5.38
CA ALA A 7 10.96 -16.44 4.68
C ALA A 7 10.69 -16.20 3.18
N GLY A 8 11.06 -15.04 2.66
CA GLY A 8 10.96 -14.69 1.24
C GLY A 8 9.57 -14.23 0.78
N LEU A 9 9.51 -13.64 -0.41
CA LEU A 9 8.26 -13.30 -1.09
C LEU A 9 7.74 -14.55 -1.80
N PRO A 10 6.59 -15.14 -1.41
CA PRO A 10 6.10 -16.36 -2.03
C PRO A 10 5.85 -16.13 -3.54
N PRO A 11 6.37 -16.98 -4.44
CA PRO A 11 6.22 -16.79 -5.88
C PRO A 11 4.77 -16.69 -6.33
N ASP A 12 3.85 -17.46 -5.73
CA ASP A 12 2.43 -17.46 -6.09
C ASP A 12 1.73 -16.15 -5.71
N GLU A 13 2.09 -15.56 -4.57
CA GLU A 13 1.58 -14.26 -4.13
C GLU A 13 2.08 -13.16 -5.09
N LEU A 14 3.38 -13.17 -5.43
CA LEU A 14 3.96 -12.24 -6.40
C LEU A 14 3.33 -12.38 -7.79
N ASN A 15 3.17 -13.62 -8.29
CA ASN A 15 2.55 -13.89 -9.58
C ASN A 15 1.10 -13.39 -9.61
N SER A 16 0.33 -13.64 -8.55
CA SER A 16 -1.04 -13.16 -8.40
C SER A 16 -1.12 -11.63 -8.37
N PHE A 17 -0.12 -10.97 -7.77
CA PHE A 17 -0.05 -9.51 -7.75
C PHE A 17 0.25 -8.95 -9.14
N ILE A 18 1.27 -9.50 -9.82
CA ILE A 18 1.67 -9.08 -11.16
C ILE A 18 0.55 -9.31 -12.18
N SER A 19 -0.15 -10.45 -12.09
CA SER A 19 -1.29 -10.76 -12.97
C SER A 19 -2.55 -9.96 -12.64
N GLY A 20 -2.55 -9.18 -11.55
CA GLY A 20 -3.67 -8.34 -11.15
C GLY A 20 -4.84 -9.11 -10.52
N THR A 21 -4.58 -10.29 -9.96
CA THR A 21 -5.59 -11.15 -9.31
C THR A 21 -5.49 -11.17 -7.79
N HIS A 22 -4.54 -10.45 -7.20
CA HIS A 22 -4.31 -10.42 -5.76
C HIS A 22 -5.30 -9.47 -5.03
N SER A 23 -5.95 -9.97 -3.98
CA SER A 23 -6.99 -9.24 -3.23
C SER A 23 -6.47 -8.45 -2.02
N ASP A 24 -5.26 -8.77 -1.53
CA ASP A 24 -4.62 -8.07 -0.40
C ASP A 24 -3.17 -7.65 -0.68
N PRO A 25 -2.92 -6.56 -1.44
CA PRO A 25 -1.58 -6.11 -1.79
C PRO A 25 -0.67 -5.84 -0.58
N PHE A 26 -1.20 -5.64 0.63
CA PHE A 26 -0.40 -5.44 1.85
C PHE A 26 0.34 -6.71 2.30
N ARG A 27 -0.02 -7.88 1.79
CA ARG A 27 0.76 -9.12 1.98
C ARG A 27 2.09 -9.11 1.24
N ILE A 28 2.24 -8.22 0.27
CA ILE A 28 3.37 -8.19 -0.66
C ILE A 28 4.08 -6.84 -0.61
N LEU A 29 3.34 -5.74 -0.57
CA LEU A 29 3.86 -4.38 -0.54
C LEU A 29 4.00 -3.85 0.88
N GLY A 30 4.80 -2.80 1.05
CA GLY A 30 5.06 -2.17 2.32
C GLY A 30 6.14 -2.88 3.14
N PRO A 31 6.18 -2.62 4.46
CA PRO A 31 7.19 -3.16 5.38
C PRO A 31 6.83 -4.57 5.88
N HIS A 32 7.72 -5.54 5.66
CA HIS A 32 7.57 -6.95 6.04
C HIS A 32 8.74 -7.39 6.92
N ARG A 33 8.45 -8.01 8.06
CA ARG A 33 9.49 -8.52 8.94
C ARG A 33 10.14 -9.77 8.34
N MET A 34 11.47 -9.81 8.31
CA MET A 34 12.26 -10.94 7.83
C MET A 34 13.37 -11.25 8.85
N GLY A 35 13.02 -12.05 9.86
CA GLY A 35 13.89 -12.26 11.02
C GLY A 35 14.00 -10.99 11.87
N ASP A 36 15.22 -10.51 12.06
CA ASP A 36 15.53 -9.24 12.73
C ASP A 36 15.57 -8.04 11.77
N ASP A 37 15.46 -8.30 10.47
CA ASP A 37 15.52 -7.29 9.43
C ASP A 37 14.11 -6.92 8.92
N LEU A 38 14.01 -5.78 8.25
CA LEU A 38 12.79 -5.33 7.59
C LEU A 38 12.98 -5.33 6.07
N ALA A 39 12.12 -6.03 5.34
CA ALA A 39 12.01 -5.91 3.89
C ALA A 39 10.96 -4.86 3.55
N ILE A 40 11.35 -3.80 2.84
CA ILE A 40 10.41 -2.81 2.30
C ILE A 40 10.23 -3.09 0.82
N ARG A 41 8.99 -3.27 0.38
CA ARG A 41 8.65 -3.64 -0.99
C ARG A 41 7.71 -2.62 -1.61
N ALA A 42 8.06 -2.15 -2.79
CA ALA A 42 7.27 -1.17 -3.53
C ALA A 42 7.09 -1.61 -4.98
N PHE A 43 5.92 -1.34 -5.55
CA PHE A 43 5.64 -1.57 -6.96
C PHE A 43 5.46 -0.23 -7.67
N ARG A 44 6.42 0.10 -8.54
CA ARG A 44 6.45 1.33 -9.35
C ARG A 44 6.92 0.99 -10.76
N PRO A 45 6.00 0.64 -11.68
CA PRO A 45 6.34 0.34 -13.07
C PRO A 45 6.98 1.53 -13.80
N ASP A 46 6.67 2.74 -13.33
CA ASP A 46 7.18 4.02 -13.82
C ASP A 46 8.56 4.39 -13.25
N ALA A 47 9.02 3.72 -12.20
CA ALA A 47 10.30 4.00 -11.58
C ALA A 47 11.47 3.31 -12.30
N ARG A 48 12.56 4.04 -12.50
CA ARG A 48 13.86 3.49 -12.85
C ARG A 48 14.58 2.94 -11.61
N LYS A 49 14.46 3.65 -10.49
CA LYS A 49 15.14 3.34 -9.22
C LYS A 49 14.29 3.80 -8.03
N ILE A 50 14.37 3.08 -6.92
CA ILE A 50 13.79 3.45 -5.63
C ILE A 50 14.88 3.42 -4.57
N ASP A 51 14.95 4.46 -3.73
CA ASP A 51 15.70 4.46 -2.48
C ASP A 51 14.74 4.55 -1.29
N ILE A 52 15.06 3.84 -0.21
CA ILE A 52 14.45 4.03 1.11
C ILE A 52 15.20 5.13 1.83
N VAL A 53 14.50 6.20 2.19
CA VAL A 53 15.07 7.36 2.87
C VAL A 53 14.58 7.40 4.32
N GLN A 54 15.54 7.34 5.25
CA GLN A 54 15.32 7.46 6.70
C GLN A 54 15.99 8.76 7.18
N ASN A 55 15.38 9.43 8.17
CA ASN A 55 15.92 10.69 8.65
C ASN A 55 17.32 10.51 9.26
N GLY A 56 18.28 11.34 8.83
CA GLY A 56 19.67 11.31 9.32
C GLY A 56 20.49 10.09 8.90
N GLN A 57 20.01 9.26 7.97
CA GLN A 57 20.71 8.07 7.49
C GLN A 57 20.97 8.12 5.99
N THR A 58 21.98 7.38 5.53
CA THR A 58 22.25 7.20 4.10
C THR A 58 21.08 6.42 3.46
N PRO A 59 20.52 6.91 2.35
CA PRO A 59 19.46 6.19 1.64
C PRO A 59 19.89 4.79 1.24
N VAL A 60 18.99 3.81 1.43
CA VAL A 60 19.21 2.41 1.04
C VAL A 60 18.57 2.18 -0.31
N GLU A 61 19.37 1.86 -1.32
CA GLU A 61 18.87 1.53 -2.66
C GLU A 61 18.10 0.20 -2.64
N ALA A 62 16.90 0.20 -3.23
CA ALA A 62 16.10 -1.00 -3.39
C ALA A 62 16.52 -1.77 -4.66
N GLU A 63 16.69 -3.08 -4.54
CA GLU A 63 16.94 -3.98 -5.66
C GLU A 63 15.66 -4.14 -6.48
N LYS A 64 15.78 -4.04 -7.81
CA LYS A 64 14.67 -4.34 -8.73
C LYS A 64 14.54 -5.86 -8.92
N ILE A 65 13.69 -6.49 -8.12
CA ILE A 65 13.49 -7.95 -8.11
C ILE A 65 12.54 -8.47 -9.21
N HIS A 66 11.80 -7.57 -9.88
CA HIS A 66 11.00 -7.93 -11.05
C HIS A 66 11.04 -6.83 -12.12
N ARG A 67 11.11 -7.25 -13.40
CA ARG A 67 11.22 -6.32 -14.55
C ARG A 67 10.08 -5.31 -14.64
N ASP A 68 8.89 -5.71 -14.18
CA ASP A 68 7.66 -4.90 -14.22
C ASP A 68 7.61 -3.77 -13.18
N GLY A 69 8.70 -3.52 -12.44
CA GLY A 69 8.80 -2.42 -11.49
C GLY A 69 8.57 -2.82 -10.05
N PHE A 70 8.89 -4.07 -9.69
CA PHE A 70 8.87 -4.51 -8.30
C PHE A 70 10.26 -4.32 -7.67
N PHE A 71 10.31 -3.60 -6.56
CA PHE A 71 11.53 -3.25 -5.85
C PHE A 71 11.49 -3.77 -4.41
N GLN A 72 12.65 -4.17 -3.88
CA GLN A 72 12.82 -4.59 -2.49
C GLN A 72 14.10 -4.02 -1.91
N ALA A 73 13.99 -3.38 -0.74
CA ALA A 73 15.13 -3.01 0.09
C ALA A 73 15.11 -3.82 1.39
N LYS A 74 16.29 -4.17 1.87
CA LYS A 74 16.49 -4.81 3.17
C LYS A 74 17.09 -3.79 4.13
N ILE A 75 16.40 -3.51 5.23
CA ILE A 75 16.84 -2.62 6.30
C ILE A 75 17.24 -3.48 7.51
N PRO A 76 18.53 -3.57 7.84
CA PRO A 76 18.98 -4.40 8.96
C PRO A 76 18.48 -3.89 10.31
N ASN A 77 18.13 -4.81 11.22
CA ASN A 77 17.74 -4.50 12.61
C ASN A 77 16.62 -3.44 12.73
N ALA A 78 15.65 -3.47 11.82
CA ALA A 78 14.55 -2.50 11.77
C ALA A 78 13.19 -3.16 12.04
N THR A 79 12.25 -2.38 12.58
CA THR A 79 10.89 -2.83 12.89
C THR A 79 9.87 -2.24 11.92
N ARG A 80 8.63 -2.72 11.98
CA ARG A 80 7.56 -2.27 11.06
C ARG A 80 7.20 -0.79 11.26
N GLU A 81 7.49 -0.25 12.45
CA GLU A 81 7.27 1.14 12.84
C GLU A 81 8.34 2.10 12.33
N LEU A 82 9.30 1.62 11.52
CA LEU A 82 10.31 2.47 10.91
C LEU A 82 9.67 3.61 10.12
N ASP A 83 10.07 4.85 10.43
CA ASP A 83 9.70 6.03 9.65
C ASP A 83 10.63 6.14 8.43
N TYR A 84 10.04 6.04 7.24
CA TYR A 84 10.76 6.15 5.97
C TYR A 84 9.89 6.78 4.88
N HIS A 85 10.57 7.27 3.85
CA HIS A 85 9.97 7.70 2.60
C HIS A 85 10.60 6.93 1.44
N LEU A 86 9.82 6.73 0.38
CA LEU A 86 10.31 6.23 -0.89
C LEU A 86 10.79 7.43 -1.72
N ARG A 87 12.06 7.45 -2.10
CA ARG A 87 12.54 8.35 -3.15
C ARG A 87 12.51 7.61 -4.47
N VAL A 88 11.62 8.05 -5.35
CA VAL A 88 11.44 7.47 -6.68
C VAL A 88 12.25 8.28 -7.68
N THR A 89 13.07 7.60 -8.47
CA THR A 89 13.75 8.18 -9.64
C THR A 89 13.08 7.67 -10.91
N ASN A 90 12.54 8.60 -11.71
CA ASN A 90 11.91 8.32 -12.99
C ASN A 90 12.96 8.02 -14.07
N TRP A 91 12.50 7.58 -15.24
CA TRP A 91 13.38 7.27 -16.38
C TRP A 91 14.12 8.48 -16.96
N ASP A 92 13.53 9.67 -16.86
CA ASP A 92 14.14 10.96 -17.24
C ASP A 92 15.16 11.48 -16.21
N GLY A 93 15.34 10.76 -15.09
CA GLY A 93 16.22 11.14 -13.99
C GLY A 93 15.59 12.08 -12.96
N SER A 94 14.36 12.56 -13.17
CA SER A 94 13.63 13.34 -12.18
C SER A 94 13.37 12.50 -10.92
N GLN A 95 13.39 13.18 -9.76
CA GLN A 95 13.21 12.53 -8.47
C GLN A 95 12.11 13.21 -7.66
N TYR A 96 11.37 12.41 -6.90
CA TYR A 96 10.45 12.90 -5.88
C TYR A 96 10.39 11.91 -4.72
N ALA A 97 10.00 12.43 -3.56
CA ALA A 97 9.78 11.62 -2.37
C ALA A 97 8.28 11.41 -2.15
N MET A 98 7.90 10.23 -1.66
CA MET A 98 6.54 9.92 -1.26
C MET A 98 6.53 9.02 -0.02
N ARG A 99 5.42 9.04 0.71
CA ARG A 99 5.16 8.02 1.73
C ARG A 99 4.65 6.75 1.07
N ASP A 100 4.97 5.60 1.65
CA ASP A 100 4.46 4.32 1.17
C ASP A 100 2.98 4.14 1.58
N PRO A 101 2.02 4.01 0.64
CA PRO A 101 0.62 3.71 0.97
C PRO A 101 0.43 2.39 1.74
N TYR A 102 1.36 1.44 1.57
CA TYR A 102 1.24 0.09 2.11
C TYR A 102 1.85 -0.07 3.51
N GLN A 103 2.34 1.02 4.11
CA GLN A 103 2.73 1.03 5.53
C GLN A 103 1.52 1.07 6.48
N TYR A 104 0.38 1.60 6.03
CA TYR A 104 -0.80 1.82 6.86
C TYR A 104 -1.64 0.53 7.00
N GLY A 105 -2.03 0.20 8.24
CA GLY A 105 -2.84 -0.99 8.53
C GLY A 105 -4.31 -0.88 8.06
N PRO A 106 -5.17 -1.79 8.50
CA PRO A 106 -6.62 -1.64 8.39
C PRO A 106 -7.12 -0.32 9.00
N ILE A 107 -8.00 0.38 8.29
CA ILE A 107 -8.52 1.68 8.72
C ILE A 107 -10.01 1.60 9.07
N MET A 108 -10.82 0.91 8.25
CA MET A 108 -12.21 0.65 8.62
C MET A 108 -12.27 -0.25 9.86
N GLY A 109 -12.95 0.20 10.90
CA GLY A 109 -13.06 -0.54 12.15
C GLY A 109 -14.06 -1.70 12.08
N GLU A 110 -13.90 -2.68 12.97
CA GLU A 110 -14.77 -3.85 13.04
C GLU A 110 -16.24 -3.49 13.31
N VAL A 111 -16.49 -2.46 14.13
CA VAL A 111 -17.84 -1.97 14.42
C VAL A 111 -18.51 -1.39 13.17
N ASP A 112 -17.78 -0.61 12.37
CA ASP A 112 -18.30 -0.04 11.12
C ASP A 112 -18.66 -1.17 10.14
N LEU A 113 -17.78 -2.16 10.01
CA LEU A 113 -17.99 -3.33 9.16
C LEU A 113 -19.18 -4.18 9.62
N HIS A 114 -19.33 -4.36 10.92
CA HIS A 114 -20.44 -5.10 11.51
C HIS A 114 -21.78 -4.41 11.22
N LEU A 115 -21.91 -3.12 11.55
CA LEU A 115 -23.12 -2.35 11.29
C LEU A 115 -23.44 -2.28 9.78
N PHE A 116 -22.42 -2.20 8.92
CA PHE A 116 -22.59 -2.24 7.47
C PHE A 116 -23.20 -3.57 7.03
N ASN A 117 -22.64 -4.69 7.50
CA ASN A 117 -23.11 -6.03 7.14
C ASN A 117 -24.55 -6.30 7.61
N GLU A 118 -24.98 -5.68 8.72
CA GLU A 118 -26.36 -5.76 9.22
C GLU A 118 -27.32 -4.78 8.53
N GLY A 119 -26.82 -3.88 7.67
CA GLY A 119 -27.62 -2.82 7.05
C GLY A 119 -28.08 -1.73 8.03
N GLN A 120 -27.39 -1.57 9.16
CA GLN A 120 -27.75 -0.67 10.25
C GLN A 120 -26.81 0.54 10.39
N HIS A 121 -25.85 0.71 9.48
CA HIS A 121 -24.90 1.81 9.55
C HIS A 121 -25.48 3.11 8.92
N TRP A 122 -26.21 3.90 9.70
CA TRP A 122 -26.89 5.12 9.20
C TRP A 122 -25.94 6.21 8.66
N GLN A 123 -24.72 6.29 9.19
CA GLN A 123 -23.69 7.25 8.75
C GLN A 123 -22.65 6.61 7.81
N LEU A 124 -23.07 5.66 6.98
CA LEU A 124 -22.16 4.89 6.11
C LEU A 124 -21.35 5.79 5.17
N TYR A 125 -21.93 6.93 4.78
CA TYR A 125 -21.29 7.92 3.91
C TYR A 125 -20.03 8.55 4.53
N GLU A 126 -19.82 8.47 5.85
CA GLU A 126 -18.59 8.96 6.51
C GLU A 126 -17.42 7.99 6.39
N LYS A 127 -17.70 6.76 5.93
CA LYS A 127 -16.76 5.65 5.82
C LYS A 127 -16.51 5.29 4.36
N PHE A 128 -17.57 5.21 3.55
CA PHE A 128 -17.50 4.90 2.12
C PHE A 128 -17.21 6.11 1.24
N GLY A 129 -16.57 5.87 0.10
CA GLY A 129 -16.14 6.91 -0.83
C GLY A 129 -14.72 7.38 -0.56
N ALA A 130 -14.45 8.66 -0.81
CA ALA A 130 -13.14 9.28 -0.66
C ALA A 130 -13.19 10.34 0.47
N HIS A 131 -12.34 10.21 1.47
CA HIS A 131 -12.33 11.06 2.65
C HIS A 131 -10.93 11.59 2.92
N MET A 132 -10.78 12.91 3.05
CA MET A 132 -9.55 13.49 3.58
C MET A 132 -9.33 12.97 5.00
N ARG A 133 -8.18 12.35 5.24
CA ARG A 133 -7.81 11.76 6.53
C ARG A 133 -6.37 12.09 6.88
N LYS A 134 -6.09 12.15 8.17
CA LYS A 134 -4.75 12.20 8.73
C LYS A 134 -4.51 10.94 9.55
N ILE A 135 -3.49 10.15 9.18
CA ILE A 135 -3.10 8.93 9.88
C ILE A 135 -1.68 9.14 10.39
N GLY A 136 -1.54 9.22 11.72
CA GLY A 136 -0.31 9.71 12.35
C GLY A 136 -0.01 11.14 11.91
N ASP A 137 1.14 11.36 11.30
CA ASP A 137 1.57 12.65 10.76
C ASP A 137 1.24 12.82 9.25
N ALA A 138 0.77 11.76 8.57
CA ALA A 138 0.50 11.77 7.15
C ALA A 138 -0.93 12.23 6.83
N ALA A 139 -1.05 13.31 6.07
CA ALA A 139 -2.31 13.71 5.44
C ALA A 139 -2.46 13.05 4.07
N GLY A 140 -3.68 12.66 3.72
CA GLY A 140 -3.99 12.03 2.43
C GLY A 140 -5.48 11.76 2.28
N VAL A 141 -5.81 10.87 1.34
CA VAL A 141 -7.19 10.45 1.10
C VAL A 141 -7.36 8.98 1.42
N TYR A 142 -8.37 8.67 2.21
CA TYR A 142 -8.86 7.32 2.46
C TYR A 142 -9.96 7.00 1.46
N PHE A 143 -9.78 5.92 0.72
CA PHE A 143 -10.75 5.40 -0.24
C PHE A 143 -11.34 4.11 0.29
N SER A 144 -12.67 3.98 0.22
CA SER A 144 -13.31 2.69 0.39
C SER A 144 -14.53 2.50 -0.51
N VAL A 145 -14.73 1.25 -0.96
CA VAL A 145 -15.81 0.89 -1.89
C VAL A 145 -16.29 -0.54 -1.61
N TRP A 146 -17.59 -0.77 -1.75
CA TRP A 146 -18.15 -2.11 -1.63
C TRP A 146 -18.16 -2.79 -2.99
N ALA A 147 -17.41 -3.89 -3.12
CA ALA A 147 -17.33 -4.67 -4.35
C ALA A 147 -17.04 -6.14 -4.01
N PRO A 148 -18.01 -6.87 -3.41
CA PRO A 148 -17.76 -8.17 -2.79
C PRO A 148 -17.34 -9.25 -3.80
N ASN A 149 -17.78 -9.14 -5.05
CA ASN A 149 -17.46 -10.09 -6.12
C ASN A 149 -16.26 -9.67 -6.97
N ALA A 150 -15.67 -8.50 -6.73
CA ALA A 150 -14.47 -8.08 -7.44
C ALA A 150 -13.29 -8.99 -7.08
N GLN A 151 -12.45 -9.27 -8.07
CA GLN A 151 -11.18 -9.98 -7.89
C GLN A 151 -10.08 -9.04 -7.41
N ARG A 152 -10.07 -7.80 -7.92
CA ARG A 152 -9.14 -6.72 -7.55
C ARG A 152 -9.84 -5.37 -7.75
N VAL A 153 -9.53 -4.42 -6.88
CA VAL A 153 -9.91 -3.00 -7.03
C VAL A 153 -8.65 -2.16 -6.89
N SER A 154 -8.54 -1.08 -7.65
CA SER A 154 -7.45 -0.10 -7.57
C SER A 154 -8.01 1.32 -7.57
N VAL A 155 -7.31 2.24 -6.91
CA VAL A 155 -7.58 3.68 -7.05
C VAL A 155 -6.78 4.21 -8.24
N VAL A 156 -7.42 4.97 -9.13
CA VAL A 156 -6.81 5.48 -10.37
C VAL A 156 -7.10 6.97 -10.47
N GLY A 157 -6.07 7.76 -10.84
CA GLY A 157 -6.20 9.19 -11.02
C GLY A 157 -4.91 9.85 -11.52
N ASP A 158 -4.89 11.16 -11.58
CA ASP A 158 -3.75 11.99 -12.00
C ASP A 158 -2.46 11.69 -11.22
N PHE A 159 -2.57 11.49 -9.90
CA PHE A 159 -1.46 11.23 -8.99
C PHE A 159 -0.72 9.90 -9.26
N ASN A 160 -1.31 8.99 -10.04
CA ASN A 160 -0.66 7.76 -10.48
C ASN A 160 -0.62 7.60 -12.01
N GLY A 161 -0.80 8.70 -12.74
CA GLY A 161 -0.75 8.70 -14.20
C GLY A 161 -1.83 7.81 -14.83
N TRP A 162 -2.95 7.63 -14.13
CA TRP A 162 -4.04 6.75 -14.50
C TRP A 162 -3.65 5.26 -14.62
N ASP A 163 -2.56 4.84 -13.97
CA ASP A 163 -2.11 3.44 -13.97
C ASP A 163 -2.71 2.64 -12.81
N GLY A 164 -3.76 1.86 -13.12
CA GLY A 164 -4.44 0.99 -12.17
C GLY A 164 -3.62 -0.16 -11.59
N ARG A 165 -2.36 -0.32 -11.96
CA ARG A 165 -1.45 -1.29 -11.33
C ARG A 165 -0.75 -0.72 -10.09
N VAL A 166 -0.66 0.60 -9.96
CA VAL A 166 0.18 1.28 -8.94
C VAL A 166 -0.46 1.30 -7.56
N ASN A 167 -1.79 1.48 -7.48
CA ASN A 167 -2.51 1.61 -6.22
C ASN A 167 -3.66 0.59 -6.05
N PRO A 168 -3.39 -0.73 -6.08
CA PRO A 168 -4.38 -1.74 -5.70
C PRO A 168 -4.80 -1.60 -4.22
N MET A 169 -6.07 -1.85 -3.96
CA MET A 169 -6.72 -1.79 -2.65
C MET A 169 -6.71 -3.16 -1.96
N ARG A 170 -6.83 -3.18 -0.63
CA ARG A 170 -7.06 -4.41 0.16
C ARG A 170 -8.54 -4.70 0.29
N LYS A 171 -8.92 -5.96 0.08
CA LYS A 171 -10.24 -6.47 0.43
C LYS A 171 -10.30 -6.84 1.93
N LEU A 172 -11.25 -6.26 2.64
CA LEU A 172 -11.61 -6.64 4.01
C LEU A 172 -12.51 -7.88 3.94
N LEU A 173 -11.94 -9.03 4.32
CA LEU A 173 -12.64 -10.31 4.28
C LEU A 173 -13.88 -10.29 5.19
N GLY A 174 -14.95 -10.95 4.75
CA GLY A 174 -16.23 -10.99 5.47
C GLY A 174 -17.23 -9.91 5.02
N SER A 175 -16.78 -8.69 4.71
CA SER A 175 -17.66 -7.61 4.22
C SER A 175 -17.62 -7.41 2.70
N GLY A 176 -16.50 -7.77 2.06
CA GLY A 176 -16.28 -7.49 0.63
C GLY A 176 -16.02 -6.01 0.34
N VAL A 177 -15.72 -5.23 1.37
CA VAL A 177 -15.29 -3.82 1.26
C VAL A 177 -13.82 -3.78 0.88
N TRP A 178 -13.47 -2.86 0.00
CA TRP A 178 -12.09 -2.58 -0.39
C TRP A 178 -11.68 -1.25 0.22
N GLU A 179 -10.44 -1.15 0.70
CA GLU A 179 -9.90 0.10 1.22
C GLU A 179 -8.44 0.34 0.84
N LEU A 180 -8.07 1.62 0.79
CA LEU A 180 -6.69 2.09 0.66
C LEU A 180 -6.57 3.52 1.18
N PHE A 181 -5.50 3.83 1.90
CA PHE A 181 -5.12 5.20 2.21
C PHE A 181 -3.95 5.61 1.33
N LEU A 182 -4.12 6.71 0.61
CA LEU A 182 -3.09 7.30 -0.24
C LEU A 182 -2.55 8.58 0.41
N PRO A 183 -1.37 8.54 1.05
CA PRO A 183 -0.75 9.72 1.62
C PRO A 183 -0.36 10.71 0.51
N GLY A 184 -0.49 12.01 0.78
CA GLY A 184 -0.09 13.08 -0.13
C GLY A 184 -1.10 13.43 -1.22
N VAL A 185 -2.12 12.60 -1.45
CA VAL A 185 -3.26 12.95 -2.32
C VAL A 185 -4.04 14.10 -1.69
N LYS A 186 -4.41 15.09 -2.51
CA LYS A 186 -5.08 16.31 -2.08
C LYS A 186 -6.53 16.36 -2.58
N GLU A 187 -7.31 17.23 -1.96
CA GLU A 187 -8.62 17.60 -2.49
C GLU A 187 -8.48 18.15 -3.91
N GLY A 188 -9.42 17.77 -4.79
CA GLY A 188 -9.42 18.16 -6.20
C GLY A 188 -8.52 17.32 -7.11
N ALA A 189 -7.86 16.27 -6.60
CA ALA A 189 -7.21 15.27 -7.45
C ALA A 189 -8.22 14.62 -8.40
N HIS A 190 -7.83 14.43 -9.65
CA HIS A 190 -8.70 13.95 -10.74
C HIS A 190 -8.56 12.46 -11.02
#